data_AF-A0A497K634-F1
#
_entry.id   AF-A0A497K634-F1
#
_cell.length_a   1.000
_cell.length_b   1.000
_cell.length_c   1.000
_cell.angle_alpha   90.00
_cell.angle_beta   90.00
_cell.angle_gamma   90.00
#
_symmetry.space_group_name_H-M   'P 1'
#
loop_
_entity.id
_entity.type
_entity.pdbx_description
1 polymer ?
#
loop_
_entity_poly.entity_id
_entity_poly.type
_entity_poly.pdbx_seq_one_letter_code
_entity_poly.pdbx_strand_id
1 'polypeptide(L)'
;MYGQECTFNQAKELVKKLVASKGFPNDESALMQKLLWAFVELGEAADAYKKGEDWEVVCEELIDTIFYILDFMGIVEETQGIKIDVDEIFLNKWRRNMDRPERYGQKRGL
;
A
#
# COMPACT_ATOMS: atom_id res chain seq x y z
N MET A 1 3.60 -13.06 21.39
CA MET A 1 2.46 -12.15 21.61
C MET A 1 1.60 -12.22 20.37
N TYR A 2 0.32 -12.56 20.51
CA TYR A 2 -0.62 -12.43 19.39
C TYR A 2 -0.74 -10.93 19.10
N GLY A 3 -0.12 -10.49 18.01
CA GLY A 3 -0.24 -9.14 17.50
C GLY A 3 -1.69 -8.86 17.15
N GLN A 4 -2.11 -7.61 17.31
CA GLN A 4 -3.42 -7.16 16.85
C GLN A 4 -3.56 -7.50 15.36
N GLU A 5 -4.60 -8.26 15.01
CA GLU A 5 -4.91 -8.54 13.60
C GLU A 5 -5.38 -7.25 12.92
N CYS A 6 -4.90 -7.02 11.69
CA CYS A 6 -5.28 -5.88 10.87
C CYS A 6 -5.42 -6.34 9.41
N THR A 7 -6.63 -6.30 8.87
CA THR A 7 -6.89 -6.54 7.44
C THR A 7 -6.57 -5.29 6.62
N PHE A 8 -6.47 -5.38 5.29
CA PHE A 8 -6.28 -4.19 4.46
C PHE A 8 -7.47 -3.22 4.54
N ASN A 9 -8.69 -3.74 4.68
CA ASN A 9 -9.85 -2.88 4.91
C ASN A 9 -9.72 -2.12 6.24
N GLN A 10 -9.24 -2.78 7.31
CA GLN A 10 -9.00 -2.12 8.60
C GLN A 10 -7.84 -1.11 8.50
N ALA A 11 -6.75 -1.46 7.82
CA ALA A 11 -5.61 -0.57 7.60
C ALA A 11 -6.02 0.69 6.83
N LYS A 12 -6.79 0.55 5.75
CA LYS A 12 -7.36 1.68 4.99
C LYS A 12 -8.18 2.61 5.89
N GLU A 13 -9.03 2.07 6.76
CA GLU A 13 -9.81 2.87 7.71
C GLU A 13 -8.95 3.56 8.77
N LEU A 14 -7.86 2.93 9.22
CA LEU A 14 -6.89 3.57 10.11
C LEU A 14 -6.17 4.74 9.43
N VAL A 15 -5.76 4.56 8.17
CA VAL A 15 -5.13 5.62 7.36
C VAL A 15 -6.09 6.80 7.15
N LYS A 16 -7.35 6.54 6.76
CA LYS A 16 -8.38 7.58 6.62
C LYS A 16 -8.56 8.40 7.90
N LYS A 17 -8.64 7.71 9.05
CA LYS A 17 -8.73 8.37 10.38
C LYS A 17 -7.50 9.21 10.69
N LEU A 18 -6.30 8.70 10.40
CA LEU A 18 -5.06 9.42 10.59
C LEU A 18 -5.04 10.71 9.77
N VAL A 19 -5.28 10.62 8.46
CA VAL A 19 -5.29 11.75 7.51
C VAL A 19 -6.30 12.82 7.95
N ALA A 20 -7.52 12.40 8.29
CA ALA A 20 -8.55 13.30 8.81
C ALA A 20 -8.12 13.98 10.13
N SER A 21 -7.55 13.22 11.07
CA SER A 21 -7.11 13.75 12.37
C SER A 21 -5.96 14.76 12.26
N LYS A 22 -5.14 14.63 11.22
CA LYS A 22 -4.00 15.51 10.93
C LYS A 22 -4.38 16.72 10.07
N GLY A 23 -5.62 16.77 9.57
CA GLY A 23 -6.09 17.84 8.67
C GLY A 23 -5.40 17.82 7.30
N PHE A 24 -4.93 16.66 6.86
CA PHE A 24 -4.30 16.52 5.55
C PHE A 24 -5.36 16.48 4.43
N PRO A 25 -5.01 16.89 3.20
CA PRO A 25 -5.90 16.80 2.05
C PRO A 25 -6.40 15.38 1.83
N ASN A 26 -7.72 15.23 1.73
CA ASN A 26 -8.44 13.97 1.59
C ASN A 26 -9.61 14.04 0.58
N ASP A 27 -9.53 14.97 -0.37
CA ASP A 27 -10.48 15.13 -1.47
C ASP A 27 -9.86 14.72 -2.83
N GLU A 28 -10.62 14.81 -3.91
CA GLU A 28 -10.17 14.40 -5.25
C GLU A 28 -8.90 15.13 -5.72
N SER A 29 -8.69 16.38 -5.30
CA SER A 29 -7.51 17.15 -5.72
C SER A 29 -6.20 16.55 -5.18
N ALA A 30 -6.28 15.75 -4.12
CA ALA A 30 -5.14 15.08 -3.51
C ALA A 30 -4.76 13.76 -4.21
N LEU A 31 -5.62 13.18 -5.05
CA LEU A 31 -5.43 11.83 -5.62
C LEU A 31 -4.09 11.69 -6.38
N MET A 32 -3.78 12.64 -7.28
CA MET A 32 -2.52 12.64 -8.01
C MET A 32 -1.31 12.75 -7.06
N GLN A 33 -1.45 13.55 -6.01
CA GLN A 33 -0.40 13.74 -5.02
C GLN A 33 -0.14 12.46 -4.23
N LYS A 34 -1.18 11.70 -3.85
CA LYS A 34 -0.99 10.41 -3.13
C LYS A 34 -0.23 9.38 -3.96
N LEU A 35 -0.49 9.32 -5.27
CA LEU A 35 0.27 8.44 -6.17
C LEU A 35 1.73 8.87 -6.31
N LEU A 36 2.00 10.18 -6.37
CA LEU A 36 3.36 10.70 -6.41
C LEU A 36 4.12 10.40 -5.11
N TRP A 37 3.48 10.59 -3.95
CA TRP A 37 4.10 10.25 -2.67
C TRP A 37 4.40 8.75 -2.55
N ALA A 38 3.47 7.86 -2.93
CA ALA A 38 3.74 6.43 -2.95
C ALA A 38 4.97 6.07 -3.81
N PHE A 39 5.20 6.80 -4.92
CA PHE A 39 6.38 6.61 -5.75
C PHE A 39 7.67 7.14 -5.07
N VAL A 40 7.59 8.25 -4.34
CA VAL A 40 8.70 8.79 -3.56
C VAL A 40 9.11 7.78 -2.47
N GLU A 41 8.17 7.28 -1.67
CA GLU A 41 8.45 6.31 -0.59
C GLU A 41 9.06 5.01 -1.13
N LEU A 42 8.61 4.55 -2.31
CA LEU A 42 9.23 3.40 -2.96
C LEU A 42 10.69 3.69 -3.36
N GLY A 43 11.00 4.93 -3.73
CA GLY A 43 12.36 5.41 -3.96
C GLY A 43 13.19 5.45 -2.68
N GLU A 44 12.60 5.85 -1.55
CA GLU A 44 13.26 5.85 -0.23
C GLU A 44 13.59 4.43 0.21
N ALA A 45 12.65 3.48 0.06
CA ALA A 45 12.91 2.06 0.29
C ALA A 45 14.08 1.51 -0.54
N ALA A 46 14.14 1.88 -1.83
CA ALA A 46 15.22 1.46 -2.72
C ALA A 46 16.57 2.08 -2.34
N ASP A 47 16.58 3.35 -1.91
CA ASP A 47 17.78 4.05 -1.47
C ASP A 47 18.29 3.49 -0.13
N ALA A 48 17.41 3.22 0.84
CA ALA A 48 17.73 2.57 2.11
C ALA A 48 18.37 1.20 1.88
N TYR A 49 17.78 0.37 1.02
CA TYR A 49 18.36 -0.93 0.64
C TYR A 49 19.74 -0.77 0.00
N LYS A 50 19.90 0.18 -0.92
CA LYS A 50 21.18 0.43 -1.61
C LYS A 50 22.28 0.88 -0.65
N LYS A 51 21.93 1.63 0.40
CA LYS A 51 22.86 2.10 1.44
C LYS A 51 23.23 1.03 2.46
N GLY A 52 22.52 -0.10 2.46
CA GLY A 52 22.73 -1.18 3.43
C GLY A 52 22.19 -0.84 4.81
N GLU A 53 21.11 -0.06 4.87
CA GLU A 53 20.37 0.21 6.11
C GLU A 53 19.73 -1.07 6.66
N ASP A 54 19.27 -1.01 7.92
CA ASP A 54 18.62 -2.14 8.58
C ASP A 54 17.31 -2.56 7.89
N TRP A 55 16.96 -3.85 7.97
CA TRP A 55 15.73 -4.37 7.38
C TRP A 55 14.47 -3.73 7.94
N GLU A 56 14.47 -3.33 9.22
CA GLU A 56 13.35 -2.60 9.82
C GLU A 56 13.12 -1.27 9.09
N VAL A 57 14.18 -0.54 8.75
CA VAL A 57 14.10 0.73 8.00
C VAL A 57 13.57 0.50 6.60
N VAL A 58 14.14 -0.47 5.86
CA VAL A 58 13.67 -0.78 4.50
C VAL A 58 12.19 -1.20 4.51
N CYS A 59 11.77 -1.97 5.52
CA CYS A 59 10.38 -2.37 5.65
C CYS A 59 9.46 -1.21 6.02
N GLU A 60 9.90 -0.25 6.83
CA GLU A 60 9.13 0.96 7.18
C GLU A 60 8.79 1.77 5.93
N GLU A 61 9.78 2.05 5.06
CA GLU A 61 9.56 2.78 3.80
C GLU A 61 8.60 2.05 2.82
N LEU A 62 8.65 0.71 2.82
CA LEU A 62 7.70 -0.10 2.06
C LEU A 62 6.29 -0.03 2.64
N ILE A 63 6.16 0.08 3.97
CA ILE A 63 4.87 0.32 4.62
C ILE A 63 4.37 1.74 4.31
N ASP A 64 5.24 2.75 4.27
CA ASP A 64 4.85 4.12 3.91
C ASP A 64 4.30 4.21 2.48
N THR A 65 4.91 3.47 1.55
CA THR A 65 4.36 3.26 0.21
C THR A 65 2.92 2.71 0.27
N ILE A 66 2.68 1.69 1.11
CA ILE A 66 1.35 1.09 1.29
C ILE A 66 0.38 2.10 1.92
N PHE A 67 0.82 2.93 2.87
CA PHE A 67 -0.01 3.97 3.48
C PHE A 67 -0.59 4.91 2.43
N TYR A 68 0.23 5.43 1.51
CA TYR A 68 -0.25 6.32 0.44
C TYR A 68 -1.17 5.61 -0.56
N ILE A 69 -0.94 4.33 -0.86
CA ILE A 69 -1.83 3.54 -1.71
C ILE A 69 -3.20 3.36 -1.04
N LEU A 70 -3.22 3.03 0.25
CA LEU A 70 -4.47 2.86 1.00
C LEU A 70 -5.21 4.19 1.19
N ASP A 71 -4.49 5.29 1.42
CA ASP A 71 -5.06 6.63 1.48
C ASP A 71 -5.74 7.00 0.16
N PHE A 72 -5.07 6.78 -0.97
CA PHE A 72 -5.64 6.98 -2.30
C PHE A 72 -6.96 6.20 -2.47
N MET A 73 -6.98 4.91 -2.11
CA MET A 73 -8.21 4.10 -2.19
C MET A 73 -9.30 4.65 -1.28
N GLY A 74 -8.95 5.09 -0.07
CA GLY A 74 -9.87 5.70 0.88
C GLY A 74 -10.50 6.99 0.34
N ILE A 75 -9.71 7.87 -0.28
CA ILE A 75 -10.22 9.09 -0.94
C ILE A 75 -11.18 8.72 -2.07
N VAL A 76 -10.84 7.75 -2.91
CA VAL A 76 -11.72 7.31 -4.01
C VAL A 76 -13.07 6.80 -3.48
N GLU A 77 -13.10 6.05 -2.38
CA GLU A 77 -14.37 5.61 -1.78
C GLU A 77 -15.26 6.78 -1.38
N GLU A 78 -14.68 7.75 -0.65
CA GLU A 78 -15.41 8.89 -0.12
C GLU A 78 -15.88 9.83 -1.24
N THR A 79 -15.03 10.11 -2.22
CA THR A 79 -15.36 11.10 -3.27
C THR A 79 -16.25 10.53 -4.36
N GLN A 80 -16.13 9.23 -4.68
CA GLN A 80 -16.97 8.58 -5.69
C GLN A 80 -18.23 7.93 -5.10
N GLY A 81 -18.37 7.88 -3.77
CA GLY A 81 -19.48 7.21 -3.09
C GLY A 81 -19.52 5.70 -3.36
N ILE A 82 -18.34 5.07 -3.50
CA ILE A 82 -18.20 3.62 -3.74
C ILE A 82 -17.54 2.94 -2.55
N LYS A 83 -17.68 1.61 -2.48
CA LYS A 83 -16.94 0.77 -1.53
C LYS A 83 -15.93 -0.09 -2.27
N ILE A 84 -14.68 -0.05 -1.81
CA ILE A 84 -13.55 -0.82 -2.28
C ILE A 84 -13.19 -1.84 -1.20
N ASP A 85 -13.53 -3.11 -1.42
CA ASP A 85 -13.07 -4.20 -0.56
C ASP A 85 -11.62 -4.57 -0.92
N VAL A 86 -10.67 -4.03 -0.17
CA VAL A 86 -9.23 -4.18 -0.45
C VAL A 86 -8.78 -5.63 -0.18
N ASP A 87 -9.33 -6.26 0.85
CA ASP A 87 -9.03 -7.67 1.17
C ASP A 87 -9.47 -8.58 0.02
N GLU A 88 -10.69 -8.37 -0.51
CA GLU A 88 -11.17 -9.13 -1.66
C GLU A 88 -10.32 -8.90 -2.91
N ILE A 89 -9.95 -7.64 -3.22
CA ILE A 89 -9.07 -7.32 -4.35
C ILE A 89 -7.72 -8.04 -4.22
N PHE A 90 -7.13 -8.02 -3.03
CA PHE A 90 -5.87 -8.71 -2.75
C PHE A 90 -6.02 -10.22 -2.96
N LEU A 91 -7.01 -10.86 -2.34
CA LEU A 91 -7.23 -12.30 -2.45
C LEU A 91 -7.53 -12.74 -3.89
N ASN A 92 -8.32 -11.96 -4.63
CA ASN A 92 -8.60 -12.23 -6.04
C ASN A 92 -7.36 -12.06 -6.92
N LYS A 93 -6.48 -11.09 -6.62
CA LYS A 93 -5.19 -10.97 -7.31
C LYS A 93 -4.27 -12.14 -6.97
N TRP A 94 -4.21 -12.55 -5.71
CA TRP A 94 -3.41 -13.68 -5.24
C TRP A 94 -3.83 -14.99 -5.92
N ARG A 95 -5.14 -15.32 -5.93
CA ARG A 95 -5.68 -16.52 -6.60
C ARG A 95 -5.31 -16.55 -8.09
N ARG A 96 -5.56 -15.45 -8.80
CA ARG A 96 -5.19 -15.33 -10.22
C ARG A 96 -3.68 -15.48 -10.47
N ASN A 97 -2.83 -15.07 -9.53
CA ASN A 97 -1.39 -15.23 -9.66
C ASN A 97 -0.94 -16.67 -9.42
N MET A 98 -1.59 -17.39 -8.50
CA MET A 98 -1.37 -18.83 -8.27
C MET A 98 -1.74 -19.68 -9.50
N ASP A 99 -2.79 -19.28 -10.23
CA ASP A 99 -3.26 -20.00 -11.43
C ASP A 99 -2.41 -19.72 -12.68
N ARG A 100 -1.54 -18.70 -12.67
CA ARG A 100 -0.75 -18.35 -13.85
C ARG A 100 0.33 -19.40 -14.10
N PRO A 101 0.48 -19.88 -15.36
CA PRO A 101 1.65 -20.68 -15.72
C PRO A 101 2.94 -19.94 -15.37
N GLU A 102 3.98 -20.67 -14.98
CA GLU A 102 5.33 -20.14 -14.74
C GLU A 102 5.89 -19.48 -16.02
N ARG A 103 5.51 -18.24 -16.29
CA ARG A 103 6.01 -17.45 -17.43
C ARG A 103 6.69 -16.15 -17.00
N TYR A 104 6.62 -15.81 -15.72
CA TYR A 104 7.22 -14.59 -15.15
C TYR A 104 7.85 -14.80 -13.78
N GLY A 105 8.42 -15.98 -13.53
CA GLY A 105 9.47 -16.16 -12.55
C GLY A 105 10.73 -16.47 -13.33
N GLN A 106 11.73 -15.58 -13.32
CA GLN A 106 13.07 -16.05 -13.62
C GLN A 106 13.36 -17.18 -12.62
N LYS A 107 13.21 -18.44 -13.04
CA LYS A 107 14.04 -19.51 -12.49
C LYS A 107 15.45 -19.11 -12.88
N ARG A 108 16.10 -18.25 -12.08
CA ARG A 108 17.55 -18.28 -12.01
C ARG A 108 17.85 -19.69 -11.54
N GLY A 109 18.21 -20.54 -12.50
CA GLY A 109 18.65 -21.89 -12.21
C GLY A 109 19.70 -21.84 -11.10
N LEU A 110 19.64 -22.87 -10.27
CA LEU A 110 20.73 -23.27 -9.38
C LEU A 110 22.10 -23.10 -10.04
#